data_AF-A0A3D3QNI1-F1
#
_entry.id   AF-A0A3D3QNI1-F1
#
_cell.length_a   1.000
_cell.length_b   1.000
_cell.length_c   1.000
_cell.angle_alpha   90.00
_cell.angle_beta   90.00
_cell.angle_gamma   90.00
#
_symmetry.space_group_name_H-M   'P 1'
#
loop_
_entity.id
_entity.type
_entity.pdbx_description
1 polymer ?
#
loop_
_entity_poly.entity_id
_entity_poly.type
_entity_poly.pdbx_seq_one_letter_code
_entity_poly.pdbx_strand_id
1 'polypeptide(L)' 'MVVRTEEVWPNAWTVFGPADALRALWLELAAEGAKPSGLGVWTTLRVEAGRPAFGTDMDENTLPPEVGHVARAIDHT' A
#
# COMPACT_ATOMS: atom_id res chain seq x y z
N MET A 1 7.81 3.24 -13.76
CA MET A 1 6.84 4.20 -13.19
C MET A 1 7.01 4.19 -11.68
N VAL A 2 7.06 5.37 -11.07
CA VAL A 2 7.13 5.54 -9.61
C VAL A 2 5.91 6.34 -9.19
N VAL A 3 5.14 5.83 -8.24
CA VAL A 3 3.89 6.46 -7.78
C VAL A 3 3.96 6.59 -6.26
N ARG A 4 3.58 7.76 -5.72
CA ARG A 4 3.40 7.92 -4.27
C ARG A 4 2.20 7.07 -3.84
N THR A 5 2.38 6.23 -2.82
CA THR A 5 1.27 5.44 -2.28
C THR A 5 0.72 6.10 -1.02
N GLU A 6 -0.59 5.97 -0.86
CA GLU A 6 -1.30 6.39 0.35
C GLU A 6 -1.69 5.18 1.22
N GLU A 7 -1.28 3.96 0.87
CA GLU A 7 -1.71 2.71 1.52
C GLU A 7 -1.13 2.49 2.93
N VAL A 8 -0.12 3.28 3.30
CA VAL A 8 0.53 3.25 4.61
C VAL A 8 0.74 4.67 5.11
N TRP A 9 0.91 4.85 6.42
CA TRP A 9 1.07 6.18 7.01
C TRP A 9 2.44 6.85 6.72
N PRO A 10 3.57 6.12 6.60
CA PRO A 10 4.83 6.77 6.23
C PRO A 10 4.80 7.20 4.76
N ASN A 11 5.64 8.18 4.41
CA ASN A 11 5.90 8.49 3.01
C ASN A 11 6.42 7.23 2.29
N ALA A 12 5.67 6.75 1.31
CA ALA A 12 5.99 5.55 0.57
C ALA A 12 5.72 5.69 -0.93
N TRP A 13 6.39 4.86 -1.72
CA TRP A 13 6.26 4.81 -3.17
C TRP A 13 6.14 3.38 -3.65
N THR A 14 5.33 3.17 -4.69
CA THR A 14 5.27 1.92 -5.43
C THR A 14 6.01 2.10 -6.75
N VAL A 15 6.95 1.19 -7.01
CA VAL A 15 7.78 1.20 -8.21
C VAL A 15 7.39 0.04 -9.11
N PHE A 16 7.05 0.35 -10.35
CA PHE A 16 6.67 -0.62 -11.38
C PHE A 16 7.64 -0.53 -12.56
N GLY A 17 8.05 -1.66 -13.12
CA GLY A 17 8.95 -1.71 -14.26
C GLY A 17 9.38 -3.14 -14.64
N PRO A 18 10.32 -3.26 -15.59
CA PRO A 18 10.90 -4.55 -15.96
C PRO A 18 11.51 -5.26 -14.75
N ALA A 19 11.34 -6.58 -14.67
CA ALA A 19 11.75 -7.36 -13.50
C ALA A 19 13.25 -7.20 -13.16
N ASP A 20 14.11 -7.16 -14.17
CA ASP A 20 15.55 -7.02 -13.95
C ASP A 20 15.93 -5.62 -13.41
N ALA A 21 15.24 -4.58 -13.86
CA ALA A 21 15.42 -3.22 -13.34
C ALA A 21 14.94 -3.11 -11.89
N LEU A 22 13.80 -3.73 -11.54
CA LEU A 22 13.30 -3.76 -10.16
C LEU A 22 14.23 -4.57 -9.23
N ARG A 23 14.82 -5.66 -9.74
CA ARG A 23 15.82 -6.44 -9.00
C ARG A 23 17.08 -5.62 -8.72
N ALA A 24 17.58 -4.89 -9.72
CA ALA A 24 18.75 -4.02 -9.54
C ALA A 24 18.48 -2.93 -8.49
N LEU A 25 17.34 -2.22 -8.61
CA LEU A 25 16.92 -1.21 -7.64
C LEU A 25 16.81 -1.77 -6.22
N TRP A 26 16.24 -2.96 -6.06
CA TRP A 26 16.12 -3.61 -4.75
C TRP A 26 17.49 -3.85 -4.09
N LEU A 27 18.46 -4.35 -4.86
CA LEU A 27 19.81 -4.62 -4.36
C LEU A 27 20.54 -3.32 -3.99
N GLU A 28 20.40 -2.28 -4.81
CA GLU A 28 20.98 -0.95 -4.53
C GLU A 28 20.41 -0.35 -3.24
N LEU A 29 19.09 -0.36 -3.07
CA LEU A 29 18.46 0.15 -1.84
C LEU A 29 18.91 -0.63 -0.61
N ALA A 30 19.01 -1.95 -0.70
CA ALA A 30 19.50 -2.78 0.40
C ALA A 30 20.97 -2.49 0.75
N ALA A 31 21.82 -2.25 -0.27
CA ALA A 31 23.21 -1.86 -0.07
C ALA A 31 23.36 -0.50 0.62
N GLU A 32 22.46 0.45 0.34
CA GLU A 32 22.35 1.75 1.01
C GLU A 32 21.68 1.68 2.40
N GLY A 33 21.36 0.47 2.89
CA GLY A 33 20.87 0.25 4.25
C GLY A 33 19.35 0.21 4.40
N ALA A 34 18.59 0.22 3.31
CA ALA A 34 17.16 -0.04 3.38
C ALA A 34 16.91 -1.46 3.93
N LYS A 35 16.04 -1.58 4.93
CA LYS A 35 15.72 -2.85 5.57
C LYS A 35 14.60 -3.56 4.81
N PRO A 36 14.83 -4.77 4.25
CA PRO A 36 13.75 -5.56 3.67
C PRO A 36 12.60 -5.75 4.67
N SER A 37 11.38 -5.46 4.22
CA SER A 37 10.18 -5.57 5.05
C SER A 37 9.18 -6.49 4.34
N GLY A 38 8.64 -7.44 5.11
CA GLY A 38 7.69 -8.43 4.60
C GLY A 38 6.24 -8.01 4.78
N LEU A 39 5.32 -8.93 4.43
CA LEU A 39 3.88 -8.70 4.48
C LEU A 39 3.37 -8.35 5.89
N GLY A 40 3.97 -8.88 6.96
CA GLY A 40 3.56 -8.56 8.33
C GLY A 40 3.72 -7.07 8.67
N VAL A 41 4.86 -6.48 8.28
CA VAL A 41 5.10 -5.03 8.46
C VAL A 41 4.10 -4.21 7.64
N TRP A 42 3.87 -4.61 6.38
CA TRP A 42 2.89 -3.98 5.52
C TRP A 42 1.48 -4.00 6.13
N THR A 43 1.06 -5.15 6.64
CA THR A 43 -0.24 -5.33 7.30
C THR A 43 -0.38 -4.42 8.53
N THR A 44 0.66 -4.29 9.36
CA THR A 44 0.62 -3.35 10.49
C THR A 44 0.48 -1.91 10.01
N LEU A 45 1.32 -1.47 9.06
CA LEU A 45 1.33 -0.08 8.61
C LEU A 45 0.02 0.34 7.92
N ARG A 46 -0.61 -0.56 7.15
CA ARG A 46 -1.89 -0.28 6.49
C ARG A 46 -3.05 -0.21 7.49
N VAL A 47 -3.02 -1.04 8.55
CA VAL A 47 -4.00 -0.96 9.64
C VAL A 47 -3.87 0.37 10.37
N GLU A 48 -2.64 0.75 10.75
CA GLU A 48 -2.37 2.03 11.40
C GLU A 48 -2.79 3.24 10.55
N ALA A 49 -2.71 3.10 9.23
CA ALA A 49 -3.14 4.12 8.27
C ALA A 49 -4.65 4.13 7.99
N GLY A 50 -5.43 3.25 8.62
CA GLY A 50 -6.88 3.13 8.37
C GLY A 50 -7.19 2.69 6.94
N ARG A 51 -6.40 1.76 6.39
CA ARG A 51 -6.58 1.18 5.04
C ARG A 51 -7.16 -0.24 5.16
N PRO A 52 -8.48 -0.41 4.91
CA PRO A 52 -9.12 -1.71 4.85
C PRO A 52 -8.63 -2.48 3.62
N ALA A 53 -8.46 -3.80 3.78
CA ALA A 53 -8.10 -4.71 2.72
C ALA A 53 -9.29 -5.61 2.34
N PHE A 54 -9.50 -5.79 1.04
CA PHE A 54 -10.51 -6.72 0.53
C PHE A 54 -10.17 -8.17 0.92
N GLY A 55 -11.19 -8.95 1.28
CA GLY A 55 -11.08 -10.32 1.79
C GLY A 55 -10.66 -10.44 3.26
N THR A 56 -10.29 -9.34 3.93
CA THR A 56 -9.96 -9.31 5.36
C THR A 56 -10.87 -8.37 6.13
N ASP A 57 -10.91 -7.10 5.72
CA ASP A 57 -11.66 -6.04 6.40
C ASP A 57 -12.96 -5.69 5.67
N MET A 58 -13.07 -6.05 4.39
CA MET A 58 -14.24 -5.83 3.55
C MET A 58 -14.38 -6.96 2.52
N ASP A 59 -15.59 -7.18 2.05
CA ASP A 59 -15.94 -8.16 1.02
C ASP A 59 -17.05 -7.62 0.10
N GLU A 60 -17.64 -8.48 -0.74
CA GLU A 60 -18.72 -8.10 -1.65
C GLU A 60 -20.00 -7.64 -0.92
N ASN A 61 -20.14 -7.94 0.38
CA ASN A 61 -21.29 -7.56 1.19
C ASN A 61 -21.03 -6.28 2.02
N THR A 62 -19.81 -5.74 1.98
CA THR A 62 -19.41 -4.57 2.75
C THR A 62 -19.56 -3.30 1.91
N LEU A 63 -20.37 -2.35 2.35
CA LEU A 63 -20.58 -1.08 1.68
C LEU A 63 -19.45 -0.07 2.01
N PRO A 64 -19.07 0.82 1.08
CA PRO A 64 -18.01 1.81 1.30
C PRO A 64 -18.16 2.70 2.56
N PRO A 65 -19.37 3.08 3.01
CA PRO A 65 -19.54 3.78 4.27
C PRO A 65 -19.15 2.97 5.52
N GLU A 66 -19.30 1.65 5.50
CA GLU A 66 -19.04 0.78 6.65
C GLU A 66 -17.56 0.71 7.00
N VAL A 67 -16.69 1.00 6.02
CA VAL A 67 -15.23 1.03 6.17
C VAL A 67 -14.64 2.43 6.06
N GLY A 68 -15.47 3.47 6.18
CA GLY A 68 -15.01 4.87 6.20
C GLY A 68 -14.40 5.33 4.87
N HIS A 69 -14.88 4.82 3.73
CA HIS A 69 -14.35 5.15 2.39
C HIS A 69 -15.16 6.15 1.59
N VAL A 70 -16.22 6.72 2.15
CA VAL A 70 -17.08 7.69 1.46
C VAL A 70 -16.28 8.86 0.90
N ALA A 71 -15.55 9.60 1.74
CA ALA A 71 -14.85 10.83 1.35
C ALA A 71 -13.68 10.62 0.36
N ARG A 72 -13.18 9.38 0.22
CA ARG A 72 -12.02 9.05 -0.62
C ARG A 72 -12.41 8.39 -1.95
N ALA A 73 -13.47 7.59 -1.94
CA ALA A 73 -13.77 6.68 -3.05
C ALA A 73 -15.16 6.88 -3.66
N ILE A 74 -16.04 7.66 -3.04
CA ILE A 74 -17.39 7.91 -3.53
C ILE A 74 -17.54 9.38 -3.94
N ASP A 75 -17.88 9.60 -5.21
CA ASP A 75 -18.39 10.89 -5.68
C ASP A 75 -19.92 10.86 -5.64
N HIS A 76 -20.51 11.86 -4.99
CA HIS A 76 -21.96 12.01 -4.87
C HIS A 76 -22.52 13.08 -5.82
N THR A 77 -21.66 13.69 -6.63
CA THR A 77 -22.02 14.68 -7.65
C THR A 77 -22.09 14.05 -9.03
#